data_AF-A0A066XQ60-F1
#
_entry.id   AF-A0A066XQ60-F1
#
_cell.length_a   1.000
_cell.length_b   1.000
_cell.length_c   1.000
_cell.angle_alpha   90.00
_cell.angle_beta   90.00
_cell.angle_gamma   90.00
#
_symmetry.space_group_name_H-M   'P 1'
#
loop_
_entity.id
_entity.type
_entity.pdbx_description
1 polymer ?
#
loop_
_entity_poly.entity_id
_entity_poly.type
_entity_poly.pdbx_seq_one_letter_code
_entity_poly.pdbx_strand_id
1 'polypeptide(L)'
;MNCAPVQIFDDFPNYYTTIQRAMPKNCSADLALIINHVDTVLTNGTKDDIYALKKQFGMQDVVHDDDFAVGLSTPLSSWQSMQPYTGYSQFFMMCDATEGANGTAAPGPDGVGLPAALNNFAEWWIPNVITGVIGKTRQAWAAGTRITRRALPIPTGHLQTPLAALGRGCCVTSPYKAGRLLLRTAQPLSPALARLSTTGDSAASSSPTEGQNTYGLNSGKTAADVNSKYDGWLFTNTTRMVWTNGELDPLLDATVSSEIRPGGPLQSSAGVQVYLIPGAHHATDLFMKNGDLNADIKTAITGVVSNLTTWVNEFYDAKKPAASGQA
;
A
#
# COMPACT_ATOMS: atom_id res chain seq x y z
N MET A 1 5.65 -5.47 -16.19
CA MET A 1 5.62 -5.30 -14.72
C MET A 1 4.84 -4.05 -14.41
N ASN A 2 3.85 -4.15 -13.53
CA ASN A 2 2.95 -3.05 -13.20
C ASN A 2 3.15 -2.70 -11.72
N CYS A 3 3.44 -1.42 -11.44
CA CYS A 3 3.62 -0.86 -10.10
C CYS A 3 4.45 -1.75 -9.19
N ALA A 4 5.55 -2.28 -9.75
CA ALA A 4 6.30 -3.37 -9.16
C ALA A 4 7.41 -2.81 -8.24
N PRO A 5 7.32 -3.03 -6.91
CA PRO A 5 8.35 -2.61 -5.98
C PRO A 5 9.56 -3.55 -6.10
N VAL A 6 10.47 -3.22 -7.02
CA VAL A 6 11.68 -4.02 -7.27
C VAL A 6 12.70 -3.87 -6.14
N GLN A 7 12.70 -2.75 -5.44
CA GLN A 7 13.56 -2.49 -4.29
C GLN A 7 12.84 -2.82 -2.99
N ILE A 8 13.45 -3.67 -2.18
CA ILE A 8 12.97 -3.99 -0.84
C ILE A 8 13.62 -3.06 0.17
N PHE A 9 12.84 -2.61 1.14
CA PHE A 9 13.30 -1.81 2.28
C PHE A 9 13.00 -2.58 3.57
N ASP A 10 13.78 -2.36 4.62
CA ASP A 10 13.40 -2.87 5.95
C ASP A 10 12.35 -1.95 6.59
N ASP A 11 12.57 -0.63 6.51
CA ASP A 11 11.60 0.41 6.87
C ASP A 11 11.29 1.29 5.63
N PHE A 12 10.00 1.58 5.37
CA PHE A 12 9.59 2.33 4.16
C PHE A 12 8.55 3.43 4.48
N PRO A 13 8.98 4.52 5.14
CA PRO A 13 8.10 5.63 5.48
C PRO A 13 7.56 6.37 4.25
N ASN A 14 8.26 6.28 3.11
CA ASN A 14 7.88 6.94 1.86
C ASN A 14 6.50 6.52 1.37
N TYR A 15 6.05 5.30 1.70
CA TYR A 15 4.68 4.85 1.46
C TYR A 15 3.65 5.88 1.92
N TYR A 16 3.76 6.33 3.18
CA TYR A 16 2.82 7.30 3.74
C TYR A 16 3.19 8.74 3.39
N THR A 17 4.47 9.04 3.13
CA THR A 17 4.90 10.36 2.67
C THR A 17 4.24 10.75 1.35
N THR A 18 4.16 9.83 0.39
CA THR A 18 3.49 10.07 -0.90
C THR A 18 2.02 10.42 -0.69
N ILE A 19 1.32 9.64 0.14
CA ILE A 19 -0.09 9.86 0.48
C ILE A 19 -0.26 11.23 1.16
N GLN A 20 0.58 11.56 2.16
CA GLN A 20 0.54 12.84 2.87
C GLN A 20 0.74 14.05 1.95
N ARG A 21 1.65 13.93 0.98
CA ARG A 21 1.95 15.05 0.07
C ARG A 21 0.81 15.31 -0.89
N ALA A 22 0.16 14.23 -1.36
CA ALA A 22 -0.85 14.25 -2.40
C ALA A 22 -2.29 14.45 -1.89
N MET A 23 -2.59 14.10 -0.63
CA MET A 23 -3.92 14.32 -0.05
C MET A 23 -4.21 15.82 0.21
N PRO A 24 -5.49 16.20 0.44
CA PRO A 24 -5.85 17.57 0.79
C PRO A 24 -5.06 18.08 2.01
N LYS A 25 -4.61 19.34 1.96
CA LYS A 25 -3.70 19.89 2.96
C LYS A 25 -4.31 19.95 4.36
N ASN A 26 -5.58 20.33 4.44
CA ASN A 26 -6.36 20.34 5.67
C ASN A 26 -6.40 18.94 6.32
N CYS A 27 -6.82 17.93 5.56
CA CYS A 27 -6.83 16.53 5.99
C CYS A 27 -5.46 16.05 6.45
N SER A 28 -4.39 16.40 5.71
CA SER A 28 -3.03 16.01 6.09
C SER A 28 -2.55 16.66 7.39
N ALA A 29 -2.97 17.90 7.66
CA ALA A 29 -2.61 18.64 8.86
C ALA A 29 -3.30 18.04 10.10
N ASP A 30 -4.61 17.79 10.00
CA ASP A 30 -5.40 17.24 11.08
C ASP A 30 -5.07 15.78 11.39
N LEU A 31 -4.86 14.95 10.37
CA LEU A 31 -4.37 13.59 10.59
C LEU A 31 -3.00 13.58 11.26
N ALA A 32 -2.10 14.53 10.93
CA ALA A 32 -0.82 14.64 11.62
C ALA A 32 -0.99 15.04 13.10
N LEU A 33 -1.93 15.92 13.43
CA LEU A 33 -2.27 16.27 14.80
C LEU A 33 -2.82 15.06 15.58
N ILE A 34 -3.76 14.32 14.99
CA ILE A 34 -4.33 13.10 15.58
C ILE A 34 -3.21 12.11 15.91
N ILE A 35 -2.30 11.86 14.97
CA ILE A 35 -1.22 10.88 15.17
C ILE A 35 -0.26 11.34 16.24
N ASN A 36 0.13 12.61 16.26
CA ASN A 36 0.96 13.16 17.33
C ASN A 36 0.31 12.99 18.71
N HIS A 37 -1.01 13.19 18.78
CA HIS A 37 -1.76 12.98 20.02
C HIS A 37 -1.76 11.51 20.42
N VAL A 38 -2.05 10.59 19.50
CA VAL A 38 -2.01 9.13 19.74
C VAL A 38 -0.63 8.71 20.21
N ASP A 39 0.45 9.07 19.51
CA ASP A 39 1.83 8.76 19.87
C ASP A 39 2.13 9.25 21.31
N THR A 40 1.71 10.48 21.63
CA THR A 40 1.94 11.09 22.95
C THR A 40 1.21 10.34 24.06
N VAL A 41 -0.07 10.01 23.85
CA VAL A 41 -0.90 9.29 24.84
C VAL A 41 -0.39 7.86 25.05
N LEU A 42 -0.02 7.15 23.98
CA LEU A 42 0.49 5.79 24.08
C LEU A 42 1.88 5.73 24.74
N THR A 43 2.71 6.75 24.56
CA THR A 43 4.08 6.77 25.12
C THR A 43 4.11 7.28 26.56
N ASN A 44 3.34 8.33 26.86
CA ASN A 44 3.47 9.10 28.11
C ASN A 44 2.20 9.10 28.97
N GLY A 45 1.06 8.63 28.45
CA GLY A 45 -0.23 8.66 29.12
C GLY A 45 -0.37 7.60 30.21
N THR A 46 -1.37 7.80 31.08
CA THR A 46 -1.77 6.78 32.05
C THR A 46 -2.58 5.67 31.35
N LYS A 47 -2.79 4.54 32.04
CA LYS A 47 -3.66 3.47 31.54
C LYS A 47 -5.08 3.95 31.26
N ASP A 48 -5.58 4.90 32.05
CA ASP A 48 -6.91 5.47 31.88
C ASP A 48 -6.95 6.39 30.65
N ASP A 49 -5.88 7.17 30.39
CA ASP A 49 -5.77 7.99 29.17
C ASP A 49 -5.75 7.12 27.92
N ILE A 50 -4.96 6.04 27.93
CA ILE A 50 -4.87 5.09 26.82
C ILE A 50 -6.24 4.41 26.61
N TYR A 51 -6.90 3.96 27.68
CA TYR A 51 -8.21 3.36 27.59
C TYR A 51 -9.25 4.34 27.03
N ALA A 52 -9.26 5.58 27.51
CA ALA A 52 -10.17 6.62 27.05
C ALA A 52 -9.97 6.93 25.55
N LEU A 53 -8.72 7.03 25.09
CA LEU A 53 -8.40 7.23 23.68
C LEU A 53 -8.87 6.03 22.84
N LYS A 54 -8.49 4.80 23.20
CA LYS A 54 -8.90 3.59 22.47
C LYS A 54 -10.42 3.44 22.42
N LYS A 55 -11.12 3.82 23.49
CA LYS A 55 -12.58 3.77 23.58
C LYS A 55 -13.26 4.69 22.57
N GLN A 56 -12.69 5.86 22.24
CA GLN A 56 -13.25 6.74 21.19
C GLN A 56 -13.34 6.03 19.84
N PHE A 57 -12.40 5.14 19.55
CA PHE A 57 -12.36 4.35 18.32
C PHE A 57 -13.03 2.97 18.44
N GLY A 58 -13.62 2.64 19.60
CA GLY A 58 -14.18 1.31 19.87
C GLY A 58 -13.14 0.18 19.94
N MET A 59 -11.89 0.51 20.29
CA MET A 59 -10.74 -0.40 20.32
C MET A 59 -10.17 -0.58 21.75
N GLN A 60 -10.95 -0.27 22.79
CA GLN A 60 -10.50 -0.33 24.18
C GLN A 60 -10.03 -1.72 24.65
N ASP A 61 -10.51 -2.77 23.99
CA ASP A 61 -10.17 -4.16 24.31
C ASP A 61 -8.93 -4.67 23.53
N VAL A 62 -8.32 -3.83 22.68
CA VAL A 62 -7.07 -4.16 21.97
C VAL A 62 -5.91 -4.18 22.96
N VAL A 63 -5.31 -5.35 23.12
CA VAL A 63 -4.28 -5.63 24.14
C VAL A 63 -3.00 -4.85 23.90
N HIS A 64 -2.52 -4.79 22.65
CA HIS A 64 -1.26 -4.14 22.31
C HIS A 64 -1.50 -2.73 21.76
N ASP A 65 -0.74 -1.75 22.24
CA ASP A 65 -0.92 -0.34 21.88
C ASP A 65 -0.50 -0.04 20.44
N ASP A 66 0.49 -0.77 19.93
CA ASP A 66 0.91 -0.73 18.53
C ASP A 66 -0.15 -1.27 17.58
N ASP A 67 -0.90 -2.32 17.96
CA ASP A 67 -2.05 -2.79 17.17
C ASP A 67 -3.13 -1.70 17.04
N PHE A 68 -3.35 -0.92 18.08
CA PHE A 68 -4.26 0.23 18.04
C PHE A 68 -3.73 1.34 17.11
N ALA A 69 -2.46 1.73 17.27
CA ALA A 69 -1.82 2.74 16.42
C ALA A 69 -1.83 2.32 14.94
N VAL A 70 -1.40 1.09 14.62
CA VAL A 70 -1.43 0.54 13.25
C VAL A 70 -2.86 0.51 12.71
N GLY A 71 -3.84 0.17 13.55
CA GLY A 71 -5.25 0.19 13.20
C GLY A 71 -5.65 1.51 12.54
N LEU A 72 -5.35 2.64 13.20
CA LEU A 72 -5.72 3.98 12.74
C LEU A 72 -5.14 4.35 11.37
N SER A 73 -4.04 3.72 10.94
CA SER A 73 -3.46 3.92 9.60
C SER A 73 -4.23 3.21 8.46
N THR A 74 -5.09 2.23 8.79
CA THR A 74 -5.75 1.36 7.80
C THR A 74 -6.50 2.13 6.71
N PRO A 75 -7.28 3.20 7.00
CA PRO A 75 -7.96 3.99 5.99
C PRO A 75 -7.00 4.63 4.97
N LEU A 76 -5.78 4.98 5.38
CA LEU A 76 -4.78 5.57 4.49
C LEU A 76 -4.35 4.58 3.39
N SER A 77 -4.33 3.28 3.69
CA SER A 77 -4.02 2.25 2.69
C SER A 77 -5.04 2.20 1.55
N SER A 78 -6.25 2.73 1.75
CA SER A 78 -7.27 2.83 0.69
C SER A 78 -6.86 3.79 -0.43
N TRP A 79 -5.92 4.70 -0.19
CA TRP A 79 -5.31 5.55 -1.22
C TRP A 79 -4.78 4.73 -2.39
N GLN A 80 -4.10 3.62 -2.09
CA GLN A 80 -3.56 2.72 -3.10
C GLN A 80 -4.67 2.10 -3.98
N SER A 81 -5.85 1.90 -3.41
CA SER A 81 -6.98 1.26 -4.10
C SER A 81 -7.80 2.22 -4.97
N MET A 82 -7.47 3.51 -4.99
CA MET A 82 -8.23 4.50 -5.74
C MET A 82 -8.06 4.28 -7.24
N GLN A 83 -9.18 4.28 -7.96
CA GLN A 83 -9.22 4.15 -9.41
C GLN A 83 -10.07 5.27 -9.99
N PRO A 84 -9.66 5.95 -11.06
CA PRO A 84 -10.48 6.96 -11.74
C PRO A 84 -11.93 6.52 -11.99
N TYR A 85 -12.16 5.26 -12.41
CA TYR A 85 -13.52 4.76 -12.67
C TYR A 85 -14.39 4.57 -11.42
N THR A 86 -13.81 4.53 -10.21
CA THR A 86 -14.55 4.33 -8.96
C THR A 86 -15.20 5.61 -8.44
N GLY A 87 -14.81 6.77 -8.98
CA GLY A 87 -15.33 8.07 -8.53
C GLY A 87 -14.82 8.44 -7.14
N TYR A 88 -15.70 9.00 -6.31
CA TYR A 88 -15.34 9.52 -4.99
C TYR A 88 -15.02 8.39 -4.01
N SER A 89 -13.78 8.33 -3.54
CA SER A 89 -13.26 7.21 -2.76
C SER A 89 -13.55 7.35 -1.26
N GLN A 90 -13.47 6.22 -0.54
CA GLN A 90 -13.54 6.18 0.93
C GLN A 90 -12.43 7.01 1.59
N PHE A 91 -11.29 7.18 0.91
CA PHE A 91 -10.21 8.04 1.37
C PHE A 91 -10.66 9.51 1.46
N PHE A 92 -11.29 10.02 0.40
CA PHE A 92 -11.77 11.40 0.40
C PHE A 92 -12.99 11.59 1.31
N MET A 93 -13.86 10.58 1.43
CA MET A 93 -14.95 10.60 2.43
C MET A 93 -14.42 10.66 3.87
N MET A 94 -13.33 9.94 4.18
CA MET A 94 -12.65 10.04 5.46
C MET A 94 -12.12 11.46 5.68
N CYS A 95 -11.43 12.03 4.68
CA CYS A 95 -10.93 13.39 4.78
C CYS A 95 -12.06 14.38 5.04
N ASP A 96 -13.14 14.36 4.24
CA ASP A 96 -14.28 15.25 4.47
C ASP A 96 -14.87 15.09 5.87
N ALA A 97 -14.98 13.86 6.36
CA ALA A 97 -15.50 13.60 7.68
C ALA A 97 -14.59 14.18 8.76
N THR A 98 -13.28 13.90 8.73
CA THR A 98 -12.27 14.47 9.66
C THR A 98 -12.37 15.99 9.70
N GLU A 99 -12.56 16.62 8.54
CA GLU A 99 -12.67 18.07 8.38
C GLU A 99 -14.06 18.64 8.70
N GLY A 100 -15.05 17.80 9.04
CA GLY A 100 -16.43 18.22 9.27
C GLY A 100 -17.12 18.80 8.02
N ALA A 101 -16.63 18.46 6.82
CA ALA A 101 -17.02 19.02 5.53
C ALA A 101 -18.15 18.24 4.81
N ASN A 102 -18.92 17.42 5.53
CA ASN A 102 -19.91 16.50 4.95
C ASN A 102 -21.13 17.25 4.33
N GLY A 103 -20.96 17.78 3.12
CA GLY A 103 -21.93 18.63 2.42
C GLY A 103 -21.75 20.15 2.65
N THR A 104 -20.67 20.55 3.33
CA THR A 104 -20.32 21.95 3.63
C THR A 104 -18.97 22.31 3.00
N ALA A 105 -18.63 23.59 2.99
CA ALA A 105 -17.31 24.01 2.53
C ALA A 105 -16.22 23.45 3.45
N ALA A 106 -15.20 22.82 2.85
CA ALA A 106 -14.03 22.36 3.59
C ALA A 106 -13.28 23.55 4.23
N PRO A 107 -12.71 23.36 5.43
CA PRO A 107 -11.92 24.39 6.10
C PRO A 107 -10.64 24.71 5.31
N GLY A 108 -9.95 25.77 5.73
CA GLY A 108 -8.66 26.17 5.16
C GLY A 108 -7.57 25.10 5.34
N PRO A 109 -6.38 25.32 4.76
CA PRO A 109 -5.30 24.32 4.74
C PRO A 109 -4.80 23.84 6.11
N ASP A 110 -5.12 24.54 7.19
CA ASP A 110 -4.77 24.17 8.57
C ASP A 110 -5.78 23.19 9.21
N GLY A 111 -6.92 22.92 8.57
CA GLY A 111 -7.95 22.01 9.06
C GLY A 111 -8.85 22.58 10.16
N VAL A 112 -9.50 21.70 10.90
CA VAL A 112 -10.37 22.01 12.05
C VAL A 112 -9.64 21.92 13.40
N GLY A 113 -8.42 21.39 13.41
CA GLY A 113 -7.59 21.24 14.61
C GLY A 113 -7.94 19.99 15.43
N LEU A 114 -7.00 19.61 16.32
CA LEU A 114 -7.01 18.31 17.02
C LEU A 114 -8.36 17.93 17.68
N PRO A 115 -9.01 18.77 18.51
CA PRO A 115 -10.21 18.32 19.23
C PRO A 115 -11.36 17.97 18.29
N ALA A 116 -11.57 18.78 17.24
CA ALA A 116 -12.61 18.53 16.25
C ALA A 116 -12.24 17.36 15.35
N ALA A 117 -11.02 17.36 14.81
CA ALA A 117 -10.53 16.32 13.91
C ALA A 117 -10.54 14.93 14.55
N LEU A 118 -10.10 14.80 15.81
CA LEU A 118 -10.07 13.54 16.53
C LEU A 118 -11.48 12.96 16.71
N ASN A 119 -12.43 13.78 17.16
CA ASN A 119 -13.82 13.37 17.34
C ASN A 119 -14.46 12.98 16.00
N ASN A 120 -14.31 13.82 14.98
CA ASN A 120 -14.83 13.60 13.64
C ASN A 120 -14.29 12.31 13.02
N PHE A 121 -12.97 12.10 13.11
CA PHE A 121 -12.33 10.90 12.60
C PHE A 121 -12.79 9.64 13.34
N ALA A 122 -12.94 9.69 14.67
CA ALA A 122 -13.48 8.59 15.46
C ALA A 122 -14.94 8.26 15.12
N GLU A 123 -15.79 9.27 14.90
CA GLU A 123 -17.18 9.10 14.47
C GLU A 123 -17.28 8.45 13.08
N TRP A 124 -16.40 8.83 12.15
CA TRP A 124 -16.32 8.18 10.83
C TRP A 124 -15.74 6.77 10.91
N TRP A 125 -14.74 6.55 11.77
CA TRP A 125 -14.02 5.28 11.92
C TRP A 125 -14.93 4.13 12.34
N ILE A 126 -15.81 4.33 13.34
CA ILE A 126 -16.65 3.27 13.90
C ILE A 126 -17.53 2.59 12.82
N PRO A 127 -18.39 3.31 12.06
CA PRO A 127 -19.22 2.67 11.05
C PRO A 127 -18.38 2.12 9.89
N ASN A 128 -17.38 2.85 9.41
CA ASN A 128 -16.69 2.52 8.17
C ASN A 128 -15.61 1.44 8.33
N VAL A 129 -14.95 1.38 9.49
CA VAL A 129 -13.89 0.42 9.78
C VAL A 129 -14.37 -0.64 10.77
N ILE A 130 -14.88 -0.26 11.95
CA ILE A 130 -15.28 -1.25 12.95
C ILE A 130 -16.53 -2.04 12.52
N THR A 131 -17.56 -1.42 11.94
CA THR A 131 -18.78 -2.15 11.54
C THR A 131 -18.73 -2.66 10.10
N GLY A 132 -18.12 -1.93 9.18
CA GLY A 132 -17.98 -2.33 7.78
C GLY A 132 -16.94 -3.43 7.57
N VAL A 133 -15.74 -3.25 8.14
CA VAL A 133 -14.56 -4.10 7.91
C VAL A 133 -14.41 -5.17 9.00
N ILE A 134 -14.71 -4.83 10.26
CA ILE A 134 -14.61 -5.72 11.44
C ILE A 134 -15.98 -6.31 11.89
N GLY A 135 -17.11 -5.70 11.52
CA GLY A 135 -18.44 -6.15 11.95
C GLY A 135 -18.85 -7.48 11.33
N LYS A 136 -18.37 -7.78 10.11
CA LYS A 136 -18.56 -9.10 9.47
C LYS A 136 -17.73 -10.21 10.12
N THR A 137 -16.70 -9.87 10.90
CA THR A 137 -15.90 -10.85 11.64
C THR A 137 -16.37 -11.05 13.07
N ARG A 138 -17.26 -10.23 13.67
CA ARG A 138 -17.68 -10.34 15.09
C ARG A 138 -18.17 -11.72 15.56
N GLN A 139 -18.62 -12.62 14.69
CA GLN A 139 -18.88 -14.02 15.07
C GLN A 139 -17.60 -14.81 15.46
N ALA A 140 -16.41 -14.27 15.16
CA ALA A 140 -15.09 -14.83 15.52
C ALA A 140 -14.37 -14.06 16.66
N TRP A 141 -14.93 -12.95 17.16
CA TRP A 141 -14.26 -12.05 18.14
C TRP A 141 -14.34 -12.51 19.60
N ALA A 142 -15.23 -13.45 19.92
CA ALA A 142 -15.45 -13.91 21.30
C ALA A 142 -14.48 -15.01 21.77
N ALA A 143 -13.51 -15.44 20.95
CA ALA A 143 -12.72 -16.64 21.19
C ALA A 143 -11.21 -16.37 21.37
N GLY A 144 -10.84 -15.39 22.21
CA GLY A 144 -9.53 -15.31 22.90
C GLY A 144 -8.26 -15.59 22.08
N THR A 145 -8.29 -15.37 20.76
CA THR A 145 -7.20 -15.73 19.84
C THR A 145 -6.39 -14.47 19.58
N ARG A 146 -5.06 -14.56 19.74
CA ARG A 146 -4.11 -13.49 19.41
C ARG A 146 -4.53 -12.87 18.08
N ILE A 147 -4.58 -11.53 18.02
CA ILE A 147 -4.89 -10.77 16.81
C ILE A 147 -3.76 -11.04 15.81
N THR A 148 -3.88 -12.15 15.08
CA THR A 148 -3.18 -12.32 13.81
C THR A 148 -3.96 -11.48 12.80
N ARG A 149 -3.26 -10.90 11.82
CA ARG A 149 -3.77 -10.11 10.68
C ARG A 149 -4.95 -10.70 9.88
N ARG A 150 -5.50 -11.84 10.29
CA ARG A 150 -6.65 -12.53 9.71
C ARG A 150 -7.96 -11.75 9.82
N ALA A 151 -8.03 -10.71 10.67
CA ALA A 151 -9.26 -9.94 10.91
C ALA A 151 -9.28 -8.51 10.33
N LEU A 152 -8.18 -8.05 9.70
CA LEU A 152 -8.17 -6.81 8.91
C LEU A 152 -8.11 -7.19 7.43
N PRO A 153 -9.24 -7.13 6.69
CA PRO A 153 -9.24 -7.06 5.24
C PRO A 153 -8.46 -5.81 4.84
N ILE A 154 -7.18 -5.99 4.55
CA ILE A 154 -6.49 -5.13 3.59
C ILE A 154 -7.32 -5.25 2.30
N PRO A 155 -7.71 -4.16 1.63
CA PRO A 155 -8.43 -4.24 0.37
C PRO A 155 -7.47 -4.77 -0.71
N THR A 156 -7.20 -6.07 -0.72
CA THR A 156 -6.95 -6.76 -1.97
C THR A 156 -8.28 -6.74 -2.69
N GLY A 157 -8.31 -6.05 -3.83
CA GLY A 157 -9.51 -5.80 -4.62
C GLY A 157 -10.41 -7.03 -4.77
N HIS A 158 -11.70 -6.74 -4.92
CA HIS A 158 -12.79 -7.66 -5.21
C HIS A 158 -12.39 -8.97 -5.93
N LEU A 159 -12.14 -10.01 -5.15
CA LEU A 159 -12.28 -11.42 -5.57
C LEU A 159 -12.94 -12.16 -4.40
N GLN A 160 -14.26 -12.05 -4.30
CA GLN A 160 -15.08 -12.99 -3.53
C GLN A 160 -15.06 -14.33 -4.27
N THR A 161 -14.20 -15.24 -3.86
CA THR A 161 -14.28 -16.71 -4.08
C THR A 161 -13.16 -17.38 -3.24
N PRO A 162 -13.22 -18.70 -2.95
CA PRO A 162 -12.74 -19.27 -1.68
C PRO A 162 -11.21 -19.28 -1.56
N LEU A 163 -10.65 -18.12 -1.21
CA LEU A 163 -9.21 -17.84 -1.09
C LEU A 163 -8.61 -18.32 0.24
N ALA A 164 -9.26 -19.23 0.97
CA ALA A 164 -8.67 -19.79 2.18
C ALA A 164 -7.37 -20.59 1.86
N ALA A 165 -7.20 -21.11 0.64
CA ALA A 165 -6.00 -21.84 0.23
C ALA A 165 -4.90 -20.94 -0.37
N LEU A 166 -5.25 -19.90 -1.15
CA LEU A 166 -4.26 -19.00 -1.78
C LEU A 166 -3.77 -17.88 -0.83
N GLY A 167 -4.60 -17.44 0.13
CA GLY A 167 -4.18 -16.49 1.17
C GLY A 167 -3.13 -17.09 2.12
N ARG A 168 -3.19 -18.40 2.38
CA ARG A 168 -2.16 -19.12 3.15
C ARG A 168 -0.82 -19.16 2.42
N GLY A 169 -0.82 -19.43 1.11
CA GLY A 169 0.40 -19.41 0.29
C GLY A 169 1.06 -18.03 0.24
N CYS A 170 0.27 -16.94 0.13
CA CYS A 170 0.79 -15.58 0.09
C CYS A 170 1.44 -15.18 1.42
N CYS A 171 0.84 -15.43 2.58
CA CYS A 171 1.47 -15.12 3.88
C CYS A 171 2.68 -16.03 4.19
N VAL A 172 2.63 -17.32 3.83
CA VAL A 172 3.70 -18.29 4.12
C VAL A 172 4.95 -18.09 3.24
N THR A 173 4.80 -17.60 2.00
CA THR A 173 5.94 -17.35 1.09
C THR A 173 6.52 -15.93 1.19
N SER A 174 5.78 -15.01 1.81
CA SER A 174 5.94 -13.58 1.56
C SER A 174 7.11 -12.89 2.23
N PRO A 175 7.57 -13.19 3.45
CA PRO A 175 8.43 -12.20 4.08
C PRO A 175 9.84 -12.18 3.53
N TYR A 176 10.40 -13.23 2.89
CA TYR A 176 11.54 -13.06 1.93
C TYR A 176 11.72 -14.19 0.88
N LYS A 177 10.69 -14.98 0.51
CA LYS A 177 10.76 -15.84 -0.69
C LYS A 177 10.07 -15.21 -1.92
N ALA A 178 9.11 -14.30 -1.71
CA ALA A 178 8.33 -13.65 -2.78
C ALA A 178 8.20 -12.12 -2.65
N GLY A 179 9.01 -11.46 -1.80
CA GLY A 179 9.16 -10.00 -1.84
C GLY A 179 7.92 -9.17 -1.45
N ARG A 180 7.17 -9.54 -0.40
CA ARG A 180 6.17 -8.63 0.19
C ARG A 180 6.69 -8.05 1.51
N LEU A 181 6.87 -6.74 1.48
CA LEU A 181 7.22 -5.86 2.60
C LEU A 181 6.11 -5.88 3.66
N LEU A 182 6.45 -6.30 4.88
CA LEU A 182 5.74 -5.87 6.08
C LEU A 182 6.55 -4.72 6.66
N LEU A 183 5.99 -3.52 6.50
CA LEU A 183 6.60 -2.22 6.79
C LEU A 183 7.03 -2.14 8.25
N ARG A 184 8.32 -2.16 8.54
CA ARG A 184 8.82 -1.68 9.82
C ARG A 184 8.81 -0.15 9.75
N THR A 185 8.34 0.51 10.80
CA THR A 185 8.70 1.90 11.10
C THR A 185 8.87 1.98 12.60
N ALA A 186 10.11 2.03 13.06
CA ALA A 186 10.43 2.50 14.40
C ALA A 186 11.55 3.54 14.25
N GLN A 187 11.21 4.81 14.03
CA GLN A 187 12.12 5.94 14.26
C GLN A 187 11.41 7.32 14.22
N PRO A 188 11.91 8.32 14.96
CA PRO A 188 11.22 9.58 15.27
C PRO A 188 11.27 10.65 14.16
N LEU A 189 11.81 10.33 12.97
CA LEU A 189 11.97 11.29 11.87
C LEU A 189 10.99 11.09 10.69
N SER A 190 10.11 10.10 10.79
CA SER A 190 9.09 9.85 9.77
C SER A 190 8.02 10.96 9.78
N PRO A 191 7.42 11.32 8.62
CA PRO A 191 6.18 12.09 8.60
C PRO A 191 5.16 11.44 9.55
N ALA A 192 4.28 12.23 10.18
CA ALA A 192 3.37 11.73 11.20
C ALA A 192 2.64 10.43 10.79
N LEU A 193 2.17 10.37 9.55
CA LEU A 193 1.47 9.21 8.98
C LEU A 193 2.32 7.93 8.89
N ALA A 194 3.64 8.06 8.80
CA ALA A 194 4.58 6.94 8.79
C ALA A 194 5.02 6.48 10.18
N ARG A 195 4.54 7.06 11.29
CA ARG A 195 4.86 6.60 12.65
C ARG A 195 3.91 5.53 13.18
N LEU A 196 2.74 5.37 12.56
CA LEU A 196 1.72 4.39 12.95
C LEU A 196 2.09 2.93 12.61
N SER A 197 3.23 2.63 11.98
CA SER A 197 3.52 1.30 11.38
C SER A 197 4.65 0.53 12.08
N THR A 198 4.57 0.20 13.37
CA THR A 198 5.55 -0.70 14.00
C THR A 198 5.23 -2.17 13.69
N THR A 199 6.19 -2.98 13.21
CA THR A 199 5.92 -4.40 12.81
C THR A 199 6.95 -5.42 13.29
N GLY A 200 7.71 -5.12 14.34
CA GLY A 200 8.65 -6.09 14.93
C GLY A 200 8.00 -7.45 15.25
N ASP A 201 6.77 -7.46 15.75
CA ASP A 201 6.08 -8.68 16.20
C ASP A 201 5.02 -9.22 15.22
N SER A 202 4.61 -8.44 14.21
CA SER A 202 3.46 -8.79 13.36
C SER A 202 3.78 -9.91 12.35
N ALA A 203 5.03 -10.02 11.87
CA ALA A 203 5.41 -11.02 10.87
C ALA A 203 5.32 -12.47 11.38
N ALA A 204 5.64 -12.69 12.65
CA ALA A 204 5.54 -14.00 13.30
C ALA A 204 4.07 -14.44 13.47
N SER A 205 3.17 -13.48 13.67
CA SER A 205 1.75 -13.73 13.87
C SER A 205 1.01 -14.05 12.57
N SER A 206 1.40 -13.43 11.44
CA SER A 206 0.74 -13.61 10.14
C SER A 206 1.23 -14.84 9.35
N SER A 207 2.41 -15.35 9.70
CA SER A 207 3.10 -16.41 8.96
C SER A 207 3.72 -17.41 9.94
N PRO A 208 2.93 -18.21 10.66
CA PRO A 208 3.47 -19.15 11.64
C PRO A 208 4.37 -20.19 10.97
N THR A 209 5.42 -20.59 11.66
CA THR A 209 6.27 -21.72 11.25
C THR A 209 5.44 -22.99 11.16
N GLU A 210 5.54 -23.71 10.03
CA GLU A 210 4.86 -24.98 9.80
C GLU A 210 5.90 -26.11 9.65
N GLY A 211 6.13 -26.85 10.73
CA GLY A 211 7.20 -27.85 10.79
C GLY A 211 8.60 -27.21 10.67
N GLN A 212 9.36 -27.62 9.66
CA GLN A 212 10.68 -27.04 9.32
C GLN A 212 10.57 -25.80 8.41
N ASN A 213 9.38 -25.50 7.88
CA ASN A 213 9.19 -24.39 6.96
C ASN A 213 8.90 -23.12 7.75
N THR A 214 9.73 -22.11 7.54
CA THR A 214 9.52 -20.78 8.09
C THR A 214 9.70 -19.71 7.04
N TYR A 215 9.38 -18.50 7.44
CA TYR A 215 9.32 -17.32 6.62
C TYR A 215 10.67 -16.58 6.72
N GLY A 216 11.13 -15.92 5.66
CA GLY A 216 12.54 -15.53 5.56
C GLY A 216 13.07 -14.66 6.72
N LEU A 217 12.24 -13.77 7.28
CA LEU A 217 12.57 -12.91 8.43
C LEU A 217 12.97 -13.77 9.63
N ASN A 218 12.23 -14.85 9.88
CA ASN A 218 12.54 -15.81 10.94
C ASN A 218 13.79 -16.66 10.65
N SER A 219 14.25 -16.69 9.40
CA SER A 219 15.53 -17.28 9.00
C SER A 219 16.68 -16.25 8.96
N GLY A 220 16.48 -15.05 9.49
CA GLY A 220 17.49 -13.98 9.52
C GLY A 220 17.76 -13.32 8.17
N LYS A 221 16.89 -13.49 7.17
CA LYS A 221 16.99 -12.76 5.91
C LYS A 221 16.61 -11.29 6.11
N THR A 222 17.21 -10.42 5.32
CA THR A 222 17.04 -8.96 5.33
C THR A 222 16.57 -8.44 3.98
N ALA A 223 16.11 -7.19 3.91
CA ALA A 223 15.87 -6.53 2.63
C ALA A 223 17.12 -6.55 1.73
N ALA A 224 18.31 -6.33 2.31
CA ALA A 224 19.59 -6.35 1.60
C ALA A 224 19.86 -7.72 0.93
N ASP A 225 19.54 -8.84 1.59
CA ASP A 225 19.69 -10.17 1.01
C ASP A 225 18.84 -10.35 -0.25
N VAL A 226 17.60 -9.82 -0.24
CA VAL A 226 16.70 -9.93 -1.39
C VAL A 226 17.16 -9.01 -2.53
N ASN A 227 17.54 -7.77 -2.22
CA ASN A 227 18.03 -6.83 -3.22
C ASN A 227 19.34 -7.32 -3.87
N SER A 228 20.24 -7.92 -3.09
CA SER A 228 21.48 -8.53 -3.61
C SER A 228 21.20 -9.74 -4.52
N LYS A 229 20.16 -10.52 -4.21
CA LYS A 229 19.79 -11.69 -5.01
C LYS A 229 19.08 -11.36 -6.32
N TYR A 230 18.27 -10.30 -6.35
CA TYR A 230 17.40 -9.96 -7.48
C TYR A 230 17.74 -8.61 -8.11
N ASP A 231 18.91 -8.06 -7.78
CA ASP A 231 19.45 -6.76 -8.21
C ASP A 231 18.62 -5.53 -7.82
N GLY A 232 17.45 -5.67 -7.22
CA GLY A 232 16.64 -4.55 -6.76
C GLY A 232 16.38 -3.51 -7.86
N TRP A 233 16.65 -2.25 -7.58
CA TRP A 233 16.64 -1.18 -8.59
C TRP A 233 17.65 -1.34 -9.75
N LEU A 234 18.69 -2.14 -9.58
CA LEU A 234 19.72 -2.37 -10.60
C LEU A 234 19.29 -3.41 -11.64
N PHE A 235 18.16 -4.09 -11.42
CA PHE A 235 17.54 -5.01 -12.38
C PHE A 235 17.02 -4.26 -13.63
N THR A 236 17.95 -3.90 -14.53
CA THR A 236 17.69 -2.99 -15.66
C THR A 236 18.13 -3.56 -17.00
N ASN A 237 19.14 -4.44 -17.01
CA ASN A 237 19.58 -5.12 -18.22
C ASN A 237 18.61 -6.25 -18.58
N THR A 238 17.49 -5.87 -19.19
CA THR A 238 16.41 -6.78 -19.55
C THR A 238 16.04 -6.66 -21.02
N THR A 239 15.51 -7.74 -21.56
CA THR A 239 15.01 -7.81 -22.94
C THR A 239 13.51 -8.03 -22.88
N ARG A 240 12.73 -7.21 -23.60
CA ARG A 240 11.27 -7.26 -23.62
C ARG A 240 10.64 -7.00 -22.26
N MET A 241 11.06 -5.93 -21.59
CA MET A 241 10.46 -5.49 -20.34
C MET A 241 9.66 -4.21 -20.53
N VAL A 242 8.43 -4.16 -20.00
CA VAL A 242 7.68 -2.92 -19.83
C VAL A 242 7.41 -2.71 -18.35
N TRP A 243 7.69 -1.52 -17.84
CA TRP A 243 7.34 -1.04 -16.52
C TRP A 243 6.27 0.03 -16.62
N THR A 244 5.22 -0.08 -15.81
CA THR A 244 4.21 0.98 -15.66
C THR A 244 4.11 1.34 -14.19
N ASN A 245 4.10 2.64 -13.86
CA ASN A 245 4.02 3.13 -12.47
C ASN A 245 3.12 4.36 -12.43
N GLY A 246 2.31 4.50 -11.38
CA GLY A 246 1.54 5.72 -11.11
C GLY A 246 2.35 6.74 -10.30
N GLU A 247 2.26 8.02 -10.66
CA GLU A 247 2.93 9.10 -9.93
C GLU A 247 2.47 9.22 -8.47
N LEU A 248 1.20 8.91 -8.19
CA LEU A 248 0.62 8.97 -6.85
C LEU A 248 0.59 7.60 -6.15
N ASP A 249 1.25 6.58 -6.71
CA ASP A 249 1.38 5.28 -6.09
C ASP A 249 2.32 5.37 -4.87
N PRO A 250 1.86 5.01 -3.66
CA PRO A 250 2.74 5.00 -2.48
C PRO A 250 3.91 4.02 -2.60
N LEU A 251 3.87 3.07 -3.55
CA LEU A 251 5.00 2.19 -3.85
C LEU A 251 6.00 2.78 -4.85
N LEU A 252 5.75 3.96 -5.44
CA LEU A 252 6.57 4.54 -6.52
C LEU A 252 8.07 4.53 -6.20
N ASP A 253 8.42 4.92 -4.98
CA ASP A 253 9.81 4.99 -4.54
C ASP A 253 10.49 3.61 -4.47
N ALA A 254 9.74 2.51 -4.38
CA ALA A 254 10.28 1.15 -4.45
C ALA A 254 10.40 0.61 -5.89
N THR A 255 9.92 1.35 -6.89
CA THR A 255 9.91 0.92 -8.30
C THR A 255 11.14 1.43 -9.06
N VAL A 256 11.28 1.02 -10.33
CA VAL A 256 12.31 1.55 -11.23
C VAL A 256 12.11 3.03 -11.60
N SER A 257 10.93 3.60 -11.35
CA SER A 257 10.63 5.02 -11.60
C SER A 257 10.95 5.94 -10.41
N SER A 258 11.52 5.39 -9.34
CA SER A 258 11.90 6.13 -8.14
C SER A 258 12.94 7.22 -8.40
N GLU A 259 12.71 8.42 -7.88
CA GLU A 259 13.68 9.53 -7.95
C GLU A 259 14.92 9.27 -7.09
N ILE A 260 14.77 8.51 -6.00
CA ILE A 260 15.86 8.17 -5.08
C ILE A 260 16.67 6.95 -5.51
N ARG A 261 16.33 6.35 -6.65
CA ARG A 261 17.10 5.27 -7.26
C ARG A 261 18.51 5.77 -7.64
N PRO A 262 19.58 4.98 -7.42
CA PRO A 262 20.90 5.32 -7.93
C PRO A 262 20.89 5.54 -9.46
N GLY A 263 21.33 6.72 -9.90
CA GLY A 263 21.26 7.13 -11.32
C GLY A 263 19.89 7.68 -11.76
N GLY A 264 18.96 7.89 -10.82
CA GLY A 264 17.63 8.42 -11.07
C GLY A 264 16.63 7.41 -11.64
N PRO A 265 15.41 7.88 -11.98
CA PRO A 265 14.38 7.07 -12.59
C PRO A 265 14.86 6.39 -13.88
N LEU A 266 14.55 5.11 -14.04
CA LEU A 266 14.91 4.35 -15.22
C LEU A 266 14.27 4.95 -16.47
N GLN A 267 15.09 5.19 -17.50
CA GLN A 267 14.65 5.71 -18.79
C GLN A 267 14.34 4.57 -19.77
N SER A 268 13.37 4.80 -20.66
CA SER A 268 13.05 3.88 -21.74
C SER A 268 14.23 3.70 -22.71
N SER A 269 14.37 2.49 -23.25
CA SER A 269 15.38 2.06 -24.22
C SER A 269 14.84 0.91 -25.08
N ALA A 270 15.59 0.45 -26.08
CA ALA A 270 15.10 -0.60 -27.00
C ALA A 270 14.67 -1.91 -26.30
N GLY A 271 15.33 -2.30 -25.19
CA GLY A 271 15.01 -3.50 -24.42
C GLY A 271 13.99 -3.31 -23.29
N VAL A 272 13.80 -2.06 -22.85
CA VAL A 272 13.01 -1.71 -21.66
C VAL A 272 12.17 -0.48 -21.92
N GLN A 273 10.86 -0.57 -21.73
CA GLN A 273 9.98 0.58 -21.76
C GLN A 273 9.51 0.92 -20.35
N VAL A 274 9.44 2.21 -20.03
CA VAL A 274 8.98 2.70 -18.73
C VAL A 274 7.91 3.76 -18.97
N TYR A 275 6.75 3.58 -18.36
CA TYR A 275 5.64 4.53 -18.35
C TYR A 275 5.41 4.99 -16.91
N LEU A 276 5.78 6.23 -16.59
CA LEU A 276 5.35 6.91 -15.37
C LEU A 276 4.10 7.72 -15.72
N ILE A 277 2.98 7.41 -15.07
CA ILE A 277 1.66 7.93 -15.43
C ILE A 277 1.30 9.08 -14.46
N PRO A 278 1.19 10.33 -14.94
CA PRO A 278 0.87 11.48 -14.10
C PRO A 278 -0.50 11.34 -13.41
N GLY A 279 -0.58 11.74 -12.14
CA GLY A 279 -1.81 11.69 -11.32
C GLY A 279 -2.40 10.29 -11.08
N ALA A 280 -1.74 9.24 -11.56
CA ALA A 280 -2.24 7.87 -11.47
C ALA A 280 -1.86 7.22 -10.14
N HIS A 281 -2.76 6.38 -9.65
CA HIS A 281 -2.58 5.55 -8.47
C HIS A 281 -2.08 4.15 -8.86
N HIS A 282 -2.01 3.26 -7.89
CA HIS A 282 -1.52 1.90 -8.07
C HIS A 282 -2.31 1.13 -9.14
N ALA A 283 -1.58 0.57 -10.09
CA ALA A 283 -2.06 -0.34 -11.12
C ALA A 283 -3.26 0.15 -11.95
N THR A 284 -3.39 1.47 -12.12
CA THR A 284 -4.54 2.06 -12.83
C THR A 284 -4.59 1.70 -14.32
N ASP A 285 -3.45 1.43 -14.94
CA ASP A 285 -3.31 0.97 -16.33
C ASP A 285 -3.74 -0.49 -16.56
N LEU A 286 -4.06 -1.26 -15.50
CA LEU A 286 -4.65 -2.60 -15.69
C LEU A 286 -6.14 -2.55 -16.07
N PHE A 287 -6.79 -1.39 -15.97
CA PHE A 287 -8.22 -1.24 -16.23
C PHE A 287 -8.48 -0.32 -17.42
N MET A 288 -9.00 -0.88 -18.51
CA MET A 288 -9.38 -0.12 -19.71
C MET A 288 -10.31 1.07 -19.39
N LYS A 289 -11.23 0.89 -18.44
CA LYS A 289 -12.15 1.94 -17.98
C LYS A 289 -11.44 3.19 -17.47
N ASN A 290 -10.25 3.06 -16.89
CA ASN A 290 -9.47 4.22 -16.49
C ASN A 290 -8.87 4.95 -17.70
N GLY A 291 -8.46 4.21 -18.73
CA GLY A 291 -8.02 4.79 -20.01
C GLY A 291 -9.14 5.52 -20.75
N ASP A 292 -10.39 5.12 -20.57
CA ASP A 292 -11.54 5.86 -21.12
C ASP A 292 -11.76 7.22 -20.43
N LEU A 293 -11.27 7.37 -19.19
CA LEU A 293 -11.44 8.57 -18.35
C LEU A 293 -10.19 9.46 -18.27
N ASN A 294 -9.01 8.91 -18.58
CA ASN A 294 -7.74 9.61 -18.45
C ASN A 294 -6.80 9.27 -19.62
N ALA A 295 -6.38 10.29 -20.35
CA ALA A 295 -5.58 10.14 -21.56
C ALA A 295 -4.15 9.62 -21.30
N ASP A 296 -3.55 9.94 -20.17
CA ASP A 296 -2.21 9.46 -19.80
C ASP A 296 -2.24 7.97 -19.47
N ILE A 297 -3.27 7.53 -18.73
CA ILE A 297 -3.51 6.10 -18.48
C ILE A 297 -3.76 5.37 -19.81
N LYS A 298 -4.56 5.96 -20.72
CA LYS A 298 -4.79 5.38 -22.06
C LYS A 298 -3.49 5.26 -22.86
N THR A 299 -2.62 6.24 -22.75
CA THR A 299 -1.31 6.25 -23.43
C THR A 299 -0.43 5.12 -22.91
N ALA A 300 -0.36 4.91 -21.59
CA ALA A 300 0.38 3.78 -21.02
C ALA A 300 -0.22 2.43 -21.45
N ILE A 301 -1.55 2.27 -21.40
CA ILE A 301 -2.25 1.05 -21.83
C ILE A 301 -1.92 0.71 -23.29
N THR A 302 -2.12 1.68 -24.19
CA THR A 302 -1.91 1.49 -25.63
C THR A 302 -0.43 1.27 -25.96
N GLY A 303 0.47 1.95 -25.25
CA GLY A 303 1.91 1.73 -25.33
C GLY A 303 2.30 0.30 -24.94
N VAL A 304 1.84 -0.19 -23.79
CA VAL A 304 2.06 -1.58 -23.34
C VAL A 304 1.55 -2.58 -24.38
N VAL A 305 0.32 -2.41 -24.87
CA VAL A 305 -0.25 -3.27 -25.91
C VAL A 305 0.62 -3.26 -27.16
N SER A 306 1.06 -2.08 -27.61
CA SER A 306 1.94 -1.95 -28.77
C SER A 306 3.27 -2.69 -28.57
N ASN A 307 3.89 -2.57 -27.38
CA ASN A 307 5.13 -3.29 -27.08
C ASN A 307 4.92 -4.82 -27.13
N LEU A 308 3.86 -5.32 -26.51
CA LEU A 308 3.53 -6.74 -26.52
C LEU A 308 3.25 -7.25 -27.94
N THR A 309 2.49 -6.50 -28.74
CA THR A 309 2.21 -6.85 -30.14
C THR A 309 3.50 -6.95 -30.96
N THR A 310 4.40 -5.96 -30.85
CA THR A 310 5.70 -6.01 -31.51
C THR A 310 6.48 -7.26 -31.12
N TRP A 311 6.54 -7.58 -29.83
CA TRP A 311 7.32 -8.72 -29.36
C TRP A 311 6.74 -10.07 -29.76
N VAL A 312 5.42 -10.18 -29.80
CA VAL A 312 4.74 -11.37 -30.31
C VAL A 312 5.03 -11.54 -31.80
N ASN A 313 4.97 -10.47 -32.59
CA ASN A 313 5.29 -10.53 -34.02
C ASN A 313 6.74 -10.94 -34.27
N GLU A 314 7.70 -10.33 -33.56
CA GLU A 314 9.11 -10.69 -33.66
C GLU A 314 9.37 -12.16 -33.31
N PHE A 315 8.66 -12.70 -32.30
CA PHE A 315 8.74 -14.13 -31.97
C PHE A 315 8.30 -15.02 -33.13
N TYR A 316 7.16 -14.72 -33.75
CA TYR A 316 6.66 -15.51 -34.89
C TYR A 316 7.50 -15.33 -36.15
N ASP A 317 8.00 -14.12 -36.41
CA ASP A 317 8.89 -13.85 -37.54
C ASP A 317 10.20 -14.63 -37.43
N ALA A 318 10.80 -14.69 -36.23
CA ALA A 318 11.99 -15.49 -35.97
C ALA A 318 11.75 -17.02 -36.08
N LYS A 319 10.49 -17.47 -36.06
CA LYS A 319 10.10 -18.88 -36.20
C LYS A 319 9.66 -19.25 -37.61
N LYS A 320 9.53 -18.29 -38.53
CA LYS A 320 9.26 -18.60 -39.94
C LYS A 320 10.42 -19.44 -40.48
N PRO A 321 10.15 -20.57 -41.16
CA PRO A 321 11.18 -21.29 -41.88
C PRO A 321 11.89 -20.32 -42.83
N ALA A 322 13.23 -20.38 -42.90
CA ALA A 322 13.96 -19.66 -43.94
C ALA A 322 13.31 -20.02 -45.28
N ALA A 323 12.90 -19.01 -46.05
CA ALA A 323 12.28 -19.22 -47.34
C ALA A 323 13.19 -20.15 -48.16
N SER A 324 12.72 -21.36 -48.44
CA SER A 324 13.46 -22.32 -49.26
C SER A 324 13.48 -21.80 -50.69
N GLY A 325 14.58 -21.17 -51.09
CA GLY A 325 14.83 -20.76 -52.45
C GLY A 325 16.13 -19.96 -52.53
N GLN A 326 17.01 -20.11 -53.52
CA GLN A 326 17.07 -20.92 -54.73
C GLN A 326 18.57 -21.10 -55.00
N ALA A 327 19.03 -22.31 -55.31
CA ALA A 327 20.33 -22.58 -55.91
C ALA A 327 20.10 -23.39 -57.19
#